data_AF-A0AAJ1V5J4-F1
#
_entry.id   AF-A0AAJ1V5J4-F1
#
_cell.length_a   1.000
_cell.length_b   1.000
_cell.length_c   1.000
_cell.angle_alpha   90.00
_cell.angle_beta   90.00
_cell.angle_gamma   90.00
#
_symmetry.space_group_name_H-M   'P 1'
#
loop_
_entity.id
_entity.type
_entity.pdbx_description
1 polymer ?
#
loop_
_entity_poly.entity_id
_entity_poly.type
_entity_poly.pdbx_seq_one_letter_code
_entity_poly.pdbx_strand_id
1 'polypeptide(L)'
;MIPAPLTAFAIPPAFFPHKRGDTFYYSMKSAGREMCAPLQHQIVTKGEAFMAEDGTQVYSLNDYGYGSPGGCLGINCGHMMTPFIIGANYKPELPDYLKNLTPEQAEENARTQQVQRAYERNIRKEKERLAVAKELKDVDRIQKSQLKIKALESGLMKLVKDNDFLIRKKERERYYNNLESYNKAKQNMEKVIEKEYNKFNEKLNQKLSKEQYRDIISHDLKRINKVMSEHEELARRLQLKERKQKQHIYGTDDYKERVKRDLNKGKTPPSYFKNISSKSIHNIILKEINMRKIFNQYQYIDIKNIDGAYIDSTGKISKINQVNIKHGKQGIHGVPNYRGEDNSGQSG
;
A
#
# COMPACT_ATOMS: atom_id res chain seq x y z
N MET A 1 21.61 -15.76 -96.58
CA MET A 1 21.98 -16.54 -95.37
C MET A 1 21.56 -15.71 -94.17
N ILE A 2 20.49 -16.11 -93.47
CA ILE A 2 19.91 -15.40 -92.34
C ILE A 2 20.48 -16.04 -91.06
N PRO A 3 21.02 -15.27 -90.10
CA PRO A 3 21.55 -15.85 -88.87
C PRO A 3 20.40 -16.30 -87.94
N ALA A 4 20.57 -17.47 -87.33
CA ALA A 4 19.63 -18.03 -86.35
C ALA A 4 19.57 -17.16 -85.08
N PRO A 5 18.40 -17.01 -84.44
CA PRO A 5 18.27 -16.22 -83.22
C PRO A 5 18.87 -16.97 -82.02
N LEU A 6 19.54 -16.21 -81.14
CA LEU A 6 20.04 -16.68 -79.86
C LEU A 6 18.92 -17.34 -79.04
N THR A 7 19.18 -18.55 -78.58
CA THR A 7 18.36 -19.25 -77.58
C THR A 7 18.35 -18.46 -76.29
N ALA A 8 17.19 -17.94 -75.92
CA ALA A 8 16.93 -17.36 -74.61
C ALA A 8 17.09 -18.46 -73.55
N PHE A 9 18.12 -18.31 -72.70
CA PHE A 9 18.20 -19.06 -71.45
C PHE A 9 17.04 -18.63 -70.55
N ALA A 10 16.05 -19.50 -70.40
CA ALA A 10 15.01 -19.33 -69.41
C ALA A 10 15.65 -19.42 -68.01
N ILE A 11 15.69 -18.28 -67.31
CA ILE A 11 15.94 -18.26 -65.87
C ILE A 11 14.78 -19.04 -65.23
N PRO A 12 15.02 -20.13 -64.48
CA PRO A 12 13.93 -20.87 -63.85
C PRO A 12 13.18 -19.92 -62.89
N PRO A 13 11.84 -19.98 -62.84
CA PRO A 13 11.09 -19.22 -61.87
C PRO A 13 11.54 -19.66 -60.49
N ALA A 14 12.11 -18.73 -59.72
CA ALA A 14 12.40 -18.96 -58.32
C ALA A 14 11.10 -19.41 -57.65
N PHE A 15 11.09 -20.67 -57.23
CA PHE A 15 10.01 -21.28 -56.48
C PHE A 15 10.03 -20.60 -55.11
N PHE A 16 9.25 -19.53 -54.95
CA PHE A 16 9.02 -18.88 -53.66
C PHE A 16 7.79 -19.53 -53.02
N PRO A 17 7.92 -20.56 -52.18
CA PRO A 17 6.76 -21.29 -51.66
C PRO A 17 5.94 -20.47 -50.66
N HIS A 18 6.34 -19.25 -50.30
CA HIS A 18 5.69 -18.47 -49.23
C HIS A 18 5.31 -17.08 -49.76
N LYS A 19 4.06 -16.67 -49.52
CA LYS A 19 3.49 -15.41 -50.01
C LYS A 19 4.37 -14.24 -49.58
N ARG A 20 4.91 -13.49 -50.55
CA ARG A 20 5.51 -12.17 -50.33
C ARG A 20 4.47 -11.29 -49.62
N GLY A 21 4.66 -11.00 -48.33
CA GLY A 21 3.84 -10.02 -47.60
C GLY A 21 3.29 -10.43 -46.24
N ASP A 22 3.44 -11.70 -45.81
CA ASP A 22 2.85 -12.18 -44.55
C ASP A 22 3.82 -12.20 -43.35
N THR A 23 4.97 -11.53 -43.46
CA THR A 23 5.99 -11.42 -42.41
C THR A 23 6.05 -10.03 -41.79
N PHE A 24 6.37 -10.00 -40.51
CA PHE A 24 6.37 -8.78 -39.70
C PHE A 24 7.57 -8.77 -38.77
N TYR A 25 8.13 -7.59 -38.52
CA TYR A 25 9.06 -7.35 -37.44
C TYR A 25 8.28 -7.13 -36.13
N TYR A 26 8.62 -7.91 -35.09
CA TYR A 26 8.02 -7.80 -33.78
C TYR A 26 8.81 -6.82 -32.90
N SER A 27 8.17 -5.71 -32.51
CA SER A 27 8.83 -4.65 -31.74
C SER A 27 9.44 -5.16 -30.43
N MET A 28 10.60 -4.62 -30.05
CA MET A 28 11.23 -4.86 -28.75
C MET A 28 10.89 -3.77 -27.74
N LYS A 29 10.71 -4.17 -26.48
CA LYS A 29 10.43 -3.35 -25.31
C LYS A 29 11.25 -3.86 -24.12
N SER A 30 11.39 -3.02 -23.10
CA SER A 30 12.10 -3.40 -21.88
C SER A 30 11.40 -4.52 -21.08
N ALA A 31 10.10 -4.73 -21.30
CA ALA A 31 9.30 -5.75 -20.63
C ALA A 31 8.45 -6.51 -21.65
N GLY A 32 8.50 -7.84 -21.61
CA GLY A 32 7.69 -8.74 -22.43
C GLY A 32 7.26 -9.95 -21.62
N ARG A 33 5.97 -10.32 -21.67
CA ARG A 33 5.46 -11.52 -20.97
C ARG A 33 6.08 -12.79 -21.56
N GLU A 34 5.97 -13.92 -20.88
CA GLU A 34 6.47 -15.25 -21.28
C GLU A 34 6.30 -15.53 -22.79
N MET A 35 5.08 -15.42 -23.33
CA MET A 35 4.81 -15.67 -24.75
C MET A 35 5.27 -14.54 -25.71
N CYS A 36 5.64 -13.37 -25.19
CA CYS A 36 6.10 -12.23 -25.99
C CYS A 36 7.63 -12.09 -25.97
N ALA A 37 8.28 -12.50 -24.88
CA ALA A 37 9.70 -12.28 -24.65
C ALA A 37 10.59 -12.96 -25.71
N PRO A 38 10.35 -14.22 -26.12
CA PRO A 38 11.12 -14.87 -27.18
C PRO A 38 10.96 -14.23 -28.56
N LEU A 39 9.81 -13.56 -28.80
CA LEU A 39 9.50 -12.95 -30.09
C LEU A 39 10.14 -11.56 -30.27
N GLN A 40 10.67 -10.96 -29.20
CA GLN A 40 11.19 -9.60 -29.27
C GLN A 40 12.36 -9.48 -30.25
N HIS A 41 12.29 -8.47 -31.11
CA HIS A 41 13.27 -8.23 -32.18
C HIS A 41 13.37 -9.36 -33.22
N GLN A 42 12.38 -10.26 -33.30
CA GLN A 42 12.33 -11.33 -34.29
C GLN A 42 11.40 -11.01 -35.46
N ILE A 43 11.58 -11.76 -36.54
CA ILE A 43 10.63 -11.78 -37.67
C ILE A 43 9.58 -12.84 -37.39
N VAL A 44 8.32 -12.47 -37.56
CA VAL A 44 7.17 -13.30 -37.20
C VAL A 44 6.18 -13.37 -38.36
N THR A 45 5.39 -14.44 -38.38
CA THR A 45 4.28 -14.62 -39.32
C THR A 45 3.02 -15.06 -38.59
N LYS A 46 1.85 -14.84 -39.20
CA LYS A 46 0.57 -15.40 -38.73
C LYS A 46 0.36 -16.85 -39.21
N GLY A 47 1.17 -17.31 -40.15
CA GLY A 47 1.20 -18.69 -40.64
C GLY A 47 2.14 -19.57 -39.81
N GLU A 48 2.61 -20.66 -40.42
CA GLU A 48 3.56 -21.59 -39.81
C GLU A 48 4.97 -21.00 -39.75
N ALA A 49 5.78 -21.46 -38.78
CA ALA A 49 7.17 -21.05 -38.65
C ALA A 49 7.99 -21.62 -39.82
N PHE A 50 8.97 -20.85 -40.32
CA PHE A 50 9.81 -21.29 -41.43
C PHE A 50 11.19 -20.64 -41.41
N MET A 51 12.06 -21.16 -42.27
CA MET A 51 13.43 -20.69 -42.48
C MET A 51 13.50 -20.03 -43.87
N ALA A 52 13.78 -18.73 -43.95
CA ALA A 52 13.89 -18.04 -45.23
C ALA A 52 15.19 -18.42 -45.98
N GLU A 53 15.20 -18.24 -47.30
CA GLU A 53 16.36 -18.57 -48.15
C GLU A 53 17.65 -17.83 -47.75
N ASP A 54 17.53 -16.63 -47.19
CA ASP A 54 18.66 -15.81 -46.71
C ASP A 54 19.15 -16.18 -45.30
N GLY A 55 18.56 -17.23 -44.69
CA GLY A 55 18.90 -17.64 -43.33
C GLY A 55 18.16 -16.87 -42.23
N THR A 56 17.13 -16.07 -42.56
CA THR A 56 16.26 -15.40 -41.56
C THR A 56 15.22 -16.35 -40.95
N GLN A 57 15.32 -16.67 -39.65
CA GLN A 57 14.33 -17.47 -38.94
C GLN A 57 13.04 -16.68 -38.71
N VAL A 58 11.91 -17.27 -39.10
CA VAL A 58 10.57 -16.68 -38.95
C VAL A 58 9.74 -17.51 -37.99
N TYR A 59 9.29 -16.87 -36.90
CA TYR A 59 8.48 -17.53 -35.87
C TYR A 59 6.98 -17.43 -36.18
N SER A 60 6.24 -18.51 -35.96
CA SER A 60 4.77 -18.51 -36.01
C SER A 60 4.22 -17.86 -34.75
N LEU A 61 3.38 -16.83 -34.89
CA LEU A 61 2.71 -16.21 -33.74
C LEU A 61 1.74 -17.17 -33.04
N ASN A 62 1.20 -18.15 -33.78
CA ASN A 62 0.24 -19.12 -33.23
C ASN A 62 0.89 -20.00 -32.16
N ASP A 63 2.18 -20.32 -32.32
CA ASP A 63 2.99 -21.08 -31.35
C ASP A 63 3.13 -20.31 -30.03
N TYR A 64 2.94 -18.99 -30.09
CA TYR A 64 2.98 -18.09 -28.96
C TYR A 64 1.59 -17.57 -28.55
N GLY A 65 0.52 -18.30 -28.89
CA GLY A 65 -0.84 -18.02 -28.45
C GLY A 65 -1.42 -16.71 -28.97
N TYR A 66 -1.08 -16.35 -30.22
CA TYR A 66 -1.52 -15.11 -30.88
C TYR A 66 -2.98 -14.72 -30.58
N GLY A 67 -3.17 -13.51 -30.05
CA GLY A 67 -4.50 -12.94 -29.76
C GLY A 67 -5.20 -13.48 -28.52
N SER A 68 -4.70 -14.55 -27.89
CA SER A 68 -5.24 -15.05 -26.63
C SER A 68 -4.90 -14.11 -25.45
N PRO A 69 -5.67 -14.12 -24.34
CA PRO A 69 -5.37 -13.26 -23.19
C PRO A 69 -3.94 -13.41 -22.65
N GLY A 70 -3.40 -14.63 -22.62
CA GLY A 70 -2.04 -14.93 -22.14
C GLY A 70 -0.95 -14.78 -23.20
N GLY A 71 -1.29 -14.95 -24.48
CA GLY A 71 -0.33 -15.04 -25.57
C GLY A 71 0.13 -13.70 -26.14
N CYS A 72 0.96 -13.80 -27.18
CA CYS A 72 1.49 -12.64 -27.88
C CYS A 72 0.35 -11.81 -28.52
N LEU A 73 0.52 -10.48 -28.49
CA LEU A 73 -0.50 -9.52 -28.98
C LEU A 73 -1.91 -9.71 -28.37
N GLY A 74 -1.96 -10.30 -27.17
CA GLY A 74 -3.17 -10.43 -26.35
C GLY A 74 -3.52 -9.17 -25.53
N ILE A 75 -4.36 -9.36 -24.51
CA ILE A 75 -4.85 -8.26 -23.67
C ILE A 75 -3.70 -7.47 -23.01
N ASN A 76 -3.77 -6.13 -23.11
CA ASN A 76 -2.75 -5.19 -22.60
C ASN A 76 -1.33 -5.40 -23.17
N CYS A 77 -1.17 -6.19 -24.24
CA CYS A 77 0.09 -6.27 -24.97
C CYS A 77 0.28 -4.98 -25.77
N GLY A 78 1.42 -4.31 -25.58
CA GLY A 78 1.73 -3.07 -26.29
C GLY A 78 2.68 -3.26 -27.47
N HIS A 79 3.08 -4.50 -27.80
CA HIS A 79 3.99 -4.76 -28.91
C HIS A 79 3.32 -4.42 -30.25
N MET A 80 4.10 -3.91 -31.19
CA MET A 80 3.66 -3.56 -32.52
C MET A 80 4.26 -4.55 -33.53
N MET A 81 3.46 -4.91 -34.54
CA MET A 81 3.93 -5.63 -35.71
C MET A 81 4.14 -4.60 -36.83
N THR A 82 5.37 -4.54 -37.35
CA THR A 82 5.69 -3.70 -38.52
C THR A 82 5.83 -4.63 -39.73
N PRO A 83 5.14 -4.41 -40.86
CA PRO A 83 5.35 -5.21 -42.06
C PRO A 83 6.84 -5.30 -42.42
N PHE A 84 7.31 -6.50 -42.74
CA PHE A 84 8.73 -6.76 -42.98
C PHE A 84 8.88 -7.70 -44.17
N ILE A 85 9.51 -7.22 -45.24
CA ILE A 85 9.83 -7.98 -46.45
C ILE A 85 11.28 -8.49 -46.30
N ILE A 86 11.41 -9.80 -46.17
CA ILE A 86 12.71 -10.48 -46.08
C ILE A 86 13.53 -10.20 -47.34
N GLY A 87 14.82 -9.91 -47.19
CA GLY A 87 15.72 -9.49 -48.27
C GLY A 87 15.57 -8.03 -48.74
N ALA A 88 14.54 -7.31 -48.33
CA ALA A 88 14.34 -5.89 -48.69
C ALA A 88 14.36 -4.94 -47.48
N ASN A 89 13.95 -5.40 -46.30
CA ASN A 89 13.99 -4.64 -45.07
C ASN A 89 15.12 -5.08 -44.15
N TYR A 90 15.57 -4.16 -43.30
CA TYR A 90 16.54 -4.39 -42.25
C TYR A 90 15.86 -4.24 -40.88
N LYS A 91 16.26 -5.04 -39.89
CA LYS A 91 15.78 -4.85 -38.52
C LYS A 91 16.25 -3.47 -38.02
N PRO A 92 15.41 -2.73 -37.29
CA PRO A 92 15.82 -1.44 -36.74
C PRO A 92 16.91 -1.64 -35.69
N GLU A 93 17.89 -0.73 -35.63
CA GLU A 93 18.86 -0.72 -34.56
C GLU A 93 18.18 -0.51 -33.21
N LEU A 94 18.55 -1.34 -32.23
CA LEU A 94 18.02 -1.23 -30.88
C LEU A 94 18.77 -0.11 -30.12
N PRO A 95 18.08 0.67 -29.27
CA PRO A 95 18.76 1.57 -28.34
C PRO A 95 19.56 0.77 -27.31
N ASP A 96 20.60 1.38 -26.73
CA ASP A 96 21.57 0.69 -25.87
C ASP A 96 20.94 -0.07 -24.69
N TYR A 97 19.88 0.49 -24.09
CA TYR A 97 19.16 -0.15 -22.97
C TYR A 97 18.37 -1.41 -23.35
N LEU A 98 18.22 -1.73 -24.65
CA LEU A 98 17.57 -2.94 -25.15
C LEU A 98 18.55 -3.93 -25.78
N LYS A 99 19.74 -3.50 -26.22
CA LYS A 99 20.68 -4.33 -27.02
C LYS A 99 21.05 -5.65 -26.33
N ASN A 100 21.19 -5.65 -25.01
CA ASN A 100 21.65 -6.80 -24.23
C ASN A 100 20.53 -7.45 -23.38
N LEU A 101 19.27 -7.10 -23.64
CA LEU A 101 18.14 -7.61 -22.86
C LEU A 101 17.79 -9.04 -23.32
N THR A 102 17.91 -10.01 -22.43
CA THR A 102 17.52 -11.40 -22.71
C THR A 102 16.00 -11.60 -22.60
N PRO A 103 15.42 -12.65 -23.21
CA PRO A 103 14.02 -13.00 -23.01
C PRO A 103 13.65 -13.18 -21.53
N GLU A 104 14.50 -13.84 -20.75
CA GLU A 104 14.29 -14.08 -19.32
C GLU A 104 14.26 -12.77 -18.53
N GLN A 105 15.18 -11.85 -18.83
CA GLN A 105 15.18 -10.51 -18.23
C GLN A 105 13.94 -9.70 -18.64
N ALA A 106 13.51 -9.79 -19.90
CA ALA A 106 12.30 -9.12 -20.35
C ALA A 106 11.04 -9.65 -19.66
N GLU A 107 11.00 -10.95 -19.37
CA GLU A 107 9.93 -11.58 -18.60
C GLU A 107 9.93 -11.10 -17.15
N GLU A 108 11.08 -11.10 -16.48
CA GLU A 108 11.20 -10.60 -15.11
C GLU A 108 10.84 -9.11 -15.02
N ASN A 109 11.25 -8.32 -16.01
CA ASN A 109 10.85 -6.92 -16.14
C ASN A 109 9.32 -6.78 -16.27
N ALA A 110 8.65 -7.69 -17.00
CA ALA A 110 7.20 -7.69 -17.11
C ALA A 110 6.53 -8.04 -15.77
N ARG A 111 7.05 -8.99 -15.00
CA ARG A 111 6.55 -9.32 -13.65
C ARG A 111 6.71 -8.11 -12.71
N THR A 112 7.88 -7.50 -12.71
CA THR A 112 8.18 -6.29 -11.94
C THR A 112 7.28 -5.11 -12.33
N GLN A 113 7.01 -4.94 -13.63
CA GLN A 113 6.05 -3.94 -14.11
C GLN A 113 4.63 -4.22 -13.61
N GLN A 114 4.21 -5.49 -13.50
CA GLN A 114 2.91 -5.84 -12.91
C GLN A 114 2.83 -5.49 -11.43
N VAL A 115 3.92 -5.64 -10.66
CA VAL A 115 4.01 -5.17 -9.27
C VAL A 115 3.80 -3.65 -9.22
N GLN A 116 4.42 -2.88 -10.12
CA GLN A 116 4.16 -1.43 -10.25
C GLN A 116 2.67 -1.14 -10.48
N ARG A 117 2.01 -1.88 -11.39
CA ARG A 117 0.57 -1.70 -11.66
C ARG A 117 -0.28 -2.05 -10.43
N ALA A 118 0.13 -3.01 -9.61
CA ALA A 118 -0.56 -3.34 -8.36
C ALA A 118 -0.48 -2.18 -7.35
N TYR A 119 0.69 -1.56 -7.18
CA TYR A 119 0.84 -0.36 -6.35
C TYR A 119 -0.08 0.77 -6.81
N GLU A 120 -0.10 1.08 -8.10
CA GLU A 120 -0.93 2.16 -8.66
C GLU A 120 -2.43 1.92 -8.43
N ARG A 121 -2.91 0.68 -8.66
CA ARG A 121 -4.31 0.30 -8.37
C ARG A 121 -4.64 0.45 -6.89
N ASN A 122 -3.73 0.03 -6.02
CA ASN A 122 -3.91 0.11 -4.57
C ASN A 122 -3.93 1.57 -4.08
N ILE A 123 -3.04 2.43 -4.60
CA ILE A 123 -3.05 3.87 -4.29
C ILE A 123 -4.37 4.50 -4.71
N ARG A 124 -4.84 4.21 -5.93
CA ARG A 124 -6.13 4.73 -6.42
C ARG A 124 -7.29 4.31 -5.52
N LYS A 125 -7.34 3.03 -5.15
CA LYS A 125 -8.37 2.47 -4.26
C LYS A 125 -8.33 3.08 -2.86
N GLU A 126 -7.15 3.33 -2.31
CA GLU A 126 -7.03 3.98 -1.01
C GLU A 126 -7.38 5.48 -1.06
N LYS A 127 -7.13 6.16 -2.18
CA LYS A 127 -7.58 7.54 -2.40
C LYS A 127 -9.12 7.63 -2.47
N GLU A 128 -9.77 6.66 -3.10
CA GLU A 128 -11.24 6.53 -3.07
C GLU A 128 -11.75 6.31 -1.63
N ARG A 129 -11.16 5.36 -0.90
CA ARG A 129 -11.51 5.11 0.51
C ARG A 129 -11.33 6.35 1.39
N LEU A 130 -10.26 7.11 1.15
CA LEU A 130 -10.01 8.36 1.86
C LEU A 130 -11.10 9.40 1.57
N ALA A 131 -11.56 9.52 0.32
CA ALA A 131 -12.65 10.42 -0.04
C ALA A 131 -13.96 10.03 0.67
N VAL A 132 -14.32 8.74 0.62
CA VAL A 132 -15.49 8.21 1.35
C VAL A 132 -15.38 8.45 2.86
N ALA A 133 -14.22 8.18 3.46
CA ALA A 133 -14.01 8.36 4.90
C ALA A 133 -14.14 9.84 5.32
N LYS A 134 -13.71 10.77 4.46
CA LYS A 134 -13.90 12.22 4.66
C LYS A 134 -15.37 12.60 4.64
N GLU A 135 -16.15 12.07 3.69
CA GLU A 135 -17.59 12.32 3.63
C GLU A 135 -18.31 11.80 4.88
N LEU A 136 -17.95 10.59 5.33
CA LEU A 136 -18.51 9.96 6.52
C LEU A 136 -17.95 10.53 7.83
N LYS A 137 -16.98 11.45 7.76
CA LYS A 137 -16.30 12.08 8.91
C LYS A 137 -15.69 11.05 9.88
N ASP A 138 -15.21 9.91 9.35
CA ASP A 138 -14.56 8.85 10.13
C ASP A 138 -13.05 9.15 10.25
N VAL A 139 -12.68 9.80 11.36
CA VAL A 139 -11.31 10.30 11.59
C VAL A 139 -10.28 9.18 11.62
N ASP A 140 -10.61 8.04 12.23
CA ASP A 140 -9.74 6.86 12.28
C ASP A 140 -9.43 6.32 10.88
N ARG A 141 -10.45 6.19 10.03
CA ARG A 141 -10.28 5.70 8.65
C ARG A 141 -9.56 6.71 7.77
N ILE A 142 -9.80 8.01 7.97
CA ILE A 142 -9.05 9.07 7.29
C ILE A 142 -7.56 8.93 7.57
N GLN A 143 -7.16 8.86 8.84
CA GLN A 143 -5.76 8.72 9.24
C GLN A 143 -5.15 7.42 8.69
N LYS A 144 -5.86 6.30 8.81
CA LYS A 144 -5.42 4.99 8.32
C LYS A 144 -5.19 4.98 6.80
N SER A 145 -6.13 5.53 6.02
CA SER A 145 -5.97 5.61 4.56
C SER A 145 -4.85 6.56 4.15
N GLN A 146 -4.66 7.69 4.83
CA GLN A 146 -3.52 8.59 4.58
C GLN A 146 -2.17 7.90 4.82
N LEU A 147 -2.02 7.19 5.94
CA LEU A 147 -0.80 6.43 6.24
C LEU A 147 -0.55 5.34 5.18
N LYS A 148 -1.60 4.63 4.79
CA LYS A 148 -1.48 3.56 3.78
C LYS A 148 -1.12 4.10 2.40
N ILE A 149 -1.67 5.24 1.99
CA ILE A 149 -1.28 5.92 0.75
C ILE A 149 0.21 6.24 0.78
N LYS A 150 0.70 6.86 1.86
CA LYS A 150 2.14 7.20 2.00
C LYS A 150 3.02 5.95 1.92
N ALA A 151 2.65 4.86 2.59
CA ALA A 151 3.40 3.61 2.55
C ALA A 151 3.44 3.01 1.13
N LEU A 152 2.30 3.00 0.43
CA LEU A 152 2.22 2.53 -0.96
C LEU A 152 3.02 3.41 -1.92
N GLU A 153 2.93 4.74 -1.78
CA GLU A 153 3.69 5.69 -2.60
C GLU A 153 5.20 5.54 -2.36
N SER A 154 5.63 5.33 -1.12
CA SER A 154 7.03 5.05 -0.79
C SER A 154 7.51 3.73 -1.39
N GLY A 155 6.70 2.66 -1.30
CA GLY A 155 7.03 1.37 -1.91
C GLY A 155 7.14 1.46 -3.43
N LEU A 156 6.21 2.17 -4.08
CA LEU A 156 6.25 2.44 -5.51
C LEU A 156 7.49 3.26 -5.92
N MET A 157 7.86 4.28 -5.13
CA MET A 157 9.08 5.05 -5.39
C MET A 157 10.33 4.20 -5.31
N LYS A 158 10.43 3.33 -4.29
CA LYS A 158 11.55 2.39 -4.16
C LYS A 158 11.61 1.45 -5.36
N LEU A 159 10.50 0.81 -5.73
CA LEU A 159 10.43 -0.09 -6.87
C LEU A 159 10.89 0.58 -8.17
N VAL A 160 10.45 1.81 -8.44
CA VAL A 160 10.83 2.56 -9.64
C VAL A 160 12.30 3.00 -9.59
N LYS A 161 12.81 3.39 -8.41
CA LYS A 161 14.22 3.74 -8.24
C LYS A 161 15.15 2.55 -8.47
N ASP A 162 14.73 1.37 -8.05
CA ASP A 162 15.53 0.14 -8.14
C ASP A 162 15.46 -0.48 -9.56
N ASN A 163 14.67 0.06 -10.48
CA ASN A 163 14.42 -0.50 -11.80
C ASN A 163 14.31 0.58 -12.89
N ASP A 164 15.41 0.86 -13.59
CA ASP A 164 15.52 1.97 -14.56
C ASP A 164 14.51 1.91 -15.73
N PHE A 165 14.03 0.71 -16.08
CA PHE A 165 13.03 0.54 -17.15
C PHE A 165 11.60 0.91 -16.72
N LEU A 166 11.37 1.14 -15.42
CA LEU A 166 10.06 1.55 -14.91
C LEU A 166 9.92 3.07 -14.92
N ILE A 167 8.73 3.53 -15.28
CA ILE A 167 8.37 4.96 -15.23
C ILE A 167 7.13 5.11 -14.38
N ARG A 168 7.21 5.93 -13.32
CA ARG A 168 6.05 6.31 -12.50
C ARG A 168 5.19 7.33 -13.25
N LYS A 169 3.92 7.00 -13.45
CA LYS A 169 2.93 7.90 -14.07
C LYS A 169 1.87 8.28 -13.03
N LYS A 170 1.92 9.50 -12.49
CA LYS A 170 1.02 9.96 -11.42
C LYS A 170 -0.45 9.91 -11.83
N GLU A 171 -0.75 10.03 -13.12
CA GLU A 171 -2.09 9.94 -13.70
C GLU A 171 -2.75 8.58 -13.43
N ARG A 172 -1.94 7.51 -13.30
CA ARG A 172 -2.42 6.15 -12.98
C ARG A 172 -2.81 6.01 -11.52
N GLU A 173 -2.32 6.87 -10.64
CA GLU A 173 -2.66 6.89 -9.22
C GLU A 173 -3.84 7.82 -8.92
N ARG A 174 -4.25 8.64 -9.89
CA ARG A 174 -5.36 9.59 -9.71
C ARG A 174 -6.65 8.82 -9.45
N TYR A 175 -7.37 9.26 -8.42
CA TYR A 175 -8.75 8.86 -8.20
C TYR A 175 -9.63 9.54 -9.24
N TYR A 176 -10.26 8.73 -10.10
CA TYR A 176 -11.32 9.17 -11.01
C TYR A 176 -12.65 8.87 -10.33
N ASN A 177 -13.53 9.86 -10.27
CA ASN A 177 -14.81 9.75 -9.58
C ASN A 177 -15.76 8.83 -10.35
N ASN A 178 -15.58 7.51 -10.18
CA ASN A 178 -16.54 6.51 -10.60
C ASN A 178 -17.63 6.43 -9.51
N LEU A 179 -18.82 6.93 -9.84
CA LEU A 179 -19.92 7.03 -8.89
C LEU A 179 -20.39 5.67 -8.35
N GLU A 180 -20.40 4.63 -9.18
CA GLU A 180 -20.80 3.28 -8.76
C GLU A 180 -19.80 2.69 -7.75
N SER A 181 -18.51 2.76 -8.06
CA SER A 181 -17.43 2.31 -7.18
C SER A 181 -17.43 3.09 -5.86
N TYR A 182 -17.62 4.40 -5.94
CA TYR A 182 -17.70 5.27 -4.78
C TYR A 182 -18.89 4.93 -3.87
N ASN A 183 -20.09 4.79 -4.45
CA ASN A 183 -21.29 4.43 -3.70
C ASN A 183 -21.17 3.05 -3.06
N LYS A 184 -20.58 2.08 -3.77
CA LYS A 184 -20.29 0.75 -3.21
C LYS A 184 -19.30 0.83 -2.06
N ALA A 185 -18.24 1.62 -2.18
CA ALA A 185 -17.27 1.84 -1.11
C ALA A 185 -17.92 2.52 0.11
N LYS A 186 -18.78 3.52 -0.11
CA LYS A 186 -19.56 4.21 0.92
C LYS A 186 -20.50 3.27 1.66
N GLN A 187 -21.36 2.54 0.97
CA GLN A 187 -22.28 1.57 1.58
C GLN A 187 -21.53 0.52 2.40
N ASN A 188 -20.40 0.01 1.90
CA ASN A 188 -19.58 -0.95 2.64
C ASN A 188 -18.98 -0.32 3.91
N MET A 189 -18.52 0.93 3.84
CA MET A 189 -17.97 1.63 5.00
C MET A 189 -19.06 1.94 6.04
N GLU A 190 -20.24 2.39 5.61
CA GLU A 190 -21.40 2.62 6.47
C GLU A 190 -21.83 1.34 7.19
N LYS A 191 -21.90 0.20 6.49
CA LYS A 191 -22.19 -1.10 7.11
C LYS A 191 -21.18 -1.47 8.19
N VAL A 192 -19.91 -1.14 8.01
CA VAL A 192 -18.87 -1.40 9.03
C VAL A 192 -19.04 -0.45 10.21
N ILE A 193 -19.26 0.85 9.97
CA ILE A 193 -19.50 1.83 11.03
C ILE A 193 -20.74 1.45 11.85
N GLU A 194 -21.81 1.01 11.20
CA GLU A 194 -23.04 0.56 11.88
C GLU A 194 -22.78 -0.64 12.79
N LYS A 195 -22.00 -1.63 12.31
CA LYS A 195 -21.59 -2.77 13.13
C LYS A 195 -20.74 -2.35 14.33
N GLU A 196 -19.81 -1.42 14.14
CA GLU A 196 -18.96 -0.88 15.21
C GLU A 196 -19.78 -0.11 16.25
N TYR A 197 -20.75 0.69 15.80
CA TYR A 197 -21.71 1.41 16.63
C TYR A 197 -22.55 0.44 17.48
N ASN A 198 -23.19 -0.56 16.85
CA ASN A 198 -24.04 -1.53 17.55
C ASN A 198 -23.23 -2.31 18.59
N LYS A 199 -22.05 -2.82 18.23
CA LYS A 199 -21.15 -3.53 19.15
C LYS A 199 -20.67 -2.67 20.32
N PHE A 200 -20.48 -1.37 20.10
CA PHE A 200 -20.11 -0.44 21.16
C PHE A 200 -21.29 -0.22 22.11
N ASN A 201 -22.47 0.04 21.55
CA ASN A 201 -23.69 0.28 22.30
C ASN A 201 -24.16 -0.94 23.09
N GLU A 202 -23.99 -2.17 22.59
CA GLU A 202 -24.29 -3.40 23.32
C GLU A 202 -23.61 -3.46 24.70
N LYS A 203 -22.42 -2.86 24.83
CA LYS A 203 -21.62 -2.85 26.07
C LYS A 203 -22.00 -1.75 27.05
N LEU A 204 -22.83 -0.80 26.63
CA LEU A 204 -23.31 0.29 27.48
C LEU A 204 -24.69 -0.04 28.07
N ASN A 205 -24.91 0.43 29.29
CA ASN A 205 -26.24 0.40 29.90
C ASN A 205 -27.12 1.50 29.30
N GLN A 206 -26.58 2.72 29.22
CA GLN A 206 -27.22 3.84 28.52
C GLN A 206 -26.74 3.83 27.05
N LYS A 207 -27.65 3.73 26.09
CA LYS A 207 -27.27 3.67 24.67
C LYS A 207 -26.94 5.07 24.14
N LEU A 208 -25.89 5.18 23.34
CA LEU A 208 -25.59 6.39 22.58
C LEU A 208 -26.48 6.52 21.36
N SER A 209 -26.79 7.75 20.98
CA SER A 209 -27.24 8.04 19.61
C SER A 209 -26.07 7.88 18.61
N LYS A 210 -26.39 7.75 17.31
CA LYS A 210 -25.35 7.72 16.26
C LYS A 210 -24.52 9.00 16.23
N GLU A 211 -25.11 10.14 16.58
CA GLU A 211 -24.40 11.43 16.67
C GLU A 211 -23.43 11.44 17.85
N GLN A 212 -23.89 11.04 19.04
CA GLN A 212 -23.01 10.95 20.21
C GLN A 212 -21.88 9.94 20.00
N TYR A 213 -22.15 8.83 19.30
CA TYR A 213 -21.09 7.90 18.92
C TYR A 213 -20.07 8.52 17.96
N ARG A 214 -20.52 9.30 16.96
CA ARG A 214 -19.61 10.04 16.07
C ARG A 214 -18.80 11.09 16.83
N ASP A 215 -19.40 11.75 17.82
CA ASP A 215 -18.75 12.75 18.66
C ASP A 215 -17.67 12.11 19.54
N ILE A 216 -17.96 10.97 20.18
CA ILE A 216 -16.98 10.33 21.08
C ILE A 216 -15.76 9.80 20.30
N ILE A 217 -15.94 9.24 19.10
CA ILE A 217 -14.83 8.72 18.27
C ILE A 217 -14.11 9.80 17.45
N SER A 218 -14.47 11.08 17.61
CA SER A 218 -14.01 12.16 16.72
C SER A 218 -12.57 12.61 16.92
N HIS A 219 -11.91 12.20 18.01
CA HIS A 219 -10.63 12.74 18.47
C HIS A 219 -10.67 14.27 18.75
N ASP A 220 -11.86 14.88 18.78
CA ASP A 220 -12.07 16.27 19.15
C ASP A 220 -12.48 16.36 20.62
N LEU A 221 -11.61 16.99 21.42
CA LEU A 221 -11.80 17.09 22.87
C LEU A 221 -13.11 17.81 23.25
N LYS A 222 -13.56 18.81 22.48
CA LYS A 222 -14.81 19.52 22.78
C LYS A 222 -16.01 18.60 22.56
N ARG A 223 -16.03 17.86 21.46
CA ARG A 223 -17.10 16.90 21.14
C ARG A 223 -17.13 15.73 22.15
N ILE A 224 -15.96 15.21 22.51
CA ILE A 224 -15.82 14.17 23.54
C ILE A 224 -16.36 14.66 24.88
N ASN A 225 -15.95 15.86 25.32
CA ASN A 225 -16.41 16.43 26.57
C ASN A 225 -17.91 16.70 26.58
N LYS A 226 -18.50 17.11 25.45
CA LYS A 226 -19.96 17.24 25.29
C LYS A 226 -20.66 15.90 25.57
N VAL A 227 -20.23 14.82 24.92
CA VAL A 227 -20.81 13.48 25.17
C VAL A 227 -20.62 13.06 26.63
N MET A 228 -19.45 13.32 27.22
CA MET A 228 -19.22 13.04 28.64
C MET A 228 -20.15 13.85 29.56
N SER A 229 -20.53 15.07 29.20
CA SER A 229 -21.47 15.87 30.00
C SER A 229 -22.91 15.35 29.92
N GLU A 230 -23.27 14.66 28.83
CA GLU A 230 -24.62 14.16 28.57
C GLU A 230 -24.79 12.67 28.94
N HIS A 231 -23.69 11.94 29.16
CA HIS A 231 -23.71 10.48 29.31
C HIS A 231 -22.91 10.00 30.52
N GLU A 232 -23.60 9.83 31.66
CA GLU A 232 -23.00 9.58 32.98
C GLU A 232 -22.05 8.37 32.99
N GLU A 233 -22.44 7.26 32.36
CA GLU A 233 -21.61 6.04 32.31
C GLU A 233 -20.27 6.29 31.61
N LEU A 234 -20.27 7.07 30.52
CA LEU A 234 -19.06 7.38 29.76
C LEU A 234 -18.24 8.44 30.47
N ALA A 235 -18.88 9.44 31.07
CA ALA A 235 -18.24 10.41 31.95
C ALA A 235 -17.43 9.69 33.03
N ARG A 236 -18.07 8.77 33.74
CA ARG A 236 -17.45 7.99 34.82
C ARG A 236 -16.33 7.07 34.34
N ARG A 237 -16.46 6.48 33.14
CA ARG A 237 -15.42 5.63 32.55
C ARG A 237 -14.21 6.41 32.05
N LEU A 238 -14.44 7.59 31.50
CA LEU A 238 -13.43 8.42 30.87
C LEU A 238 -12.85 9.49 31.78
N GLN A 239 -13.39 9.70 32.99
CA GLN A 239 -12.83 10.68 33.94
C GLN A 239 -11.39 10.36 34.34
N LEU A 240 -10.64 11.40 34.68
CA LEU A 240 -9.27 11.29 35.18
C LEU A 240 -9.25 10.69 36.60
N LYS A 241 -8.51 9.60 36.78
CA LYS A 241 -8.14 9.11 38.13
C LYS A 241 -6.95 9.90 38.66
N GLU A 242 -7.21 11.10 39.17
CA GLU A 242 -6.18 12.09 39.49
C GLU A 242 -5.06 11.54 40.39
N ARG A 243 -5.41 10.92 41.52
CA ARG A 243 -4.44 10.32 42.44
C ARG A 243 -3.57 9.25 41.78
N LYS A 244 -4.18 8.40 40.93
CA LYS A 244 -3.44 7.37 40.18
C LYS A 244 -2.55 7.99 39.10
N GLN A 245 -3.01 9.07 38.46
CA GLN A 245 -2.21 9.77 37.47
C GLN A 245 -0.98 10.44 38.12
N LYS A 246 -1.15 11.08 39.28
CA LYS A 246 -0.06 11.74 40.02
C LYS A 246 1.05 10.76 40.42
N GLN A 247 0.74 9.49 40.68
CA GLN A 247 1.75 8.43 40.89
C GLN A 247 2.69 8.21 39.69
N HIS A 248 2.39 8.79 38.54
CA HIS A 248 3.21 8.77 37.33
C HIS A 248 3.63 10.18 36.86
N ILE A 249 3.46 11.22 37.68
CA ILE A 249 3.97 12.57 37.40
C ILE A 249 5.14 12.85 38.33
N TYR A 250 6.33 13.00 37.75
CA TYR A 250 7.56 13.21 38.50
C TYR A 250 7.47 14.43 39.43
N GLY A 251 7.96 14.27 40.66
CA GLY A 251 8.03 15.34 41.66
C GLY A 251 6.74 15.58 42.46
N THR A 252 5.60 14.99 42.09
CA THR A 252 4.38 15.05 42.92
C THR A 252 4.53 14.24 44.20
N ASP A 253 3.76 14.57 45.24
CA ASP A 253 3.84 13.85 46.51
C ASP A 253 3.36 12.40 46.38
N ASP A 254 2.28 12.16 45.61
CA ASP A 254 1.84 10.81 45.24
C ASP A 254 2.95 9.98 44.55
N TYR A 255 3.75 10.61 43.69
CA TYR A 255 4.89 9.96 43.04
C TYR A 255 5.99 9.62 44.06
N LYS A 256 6.39 10.57 44.91
CA LYS A 256 7.40 10.35 45.96
C LYS A 256 6.98 9.22 46.91
N GLU A 257 5.72 9.22 47.35
CA GLU A 257 5.16 8.15 48.17
C GLU A 257 5.15 6.80 47.46
N ARG A 258 4.81 6.79 46.17
CA ARG A 258 4.81 5.56 45.36
C ARG A 258 6.22 5.00 45.22
N VAL A 259 7.22 5.84 44.97
CA VAL A 259 8.63 5.45 44.88
C VAL A 259 9.08 4.81 46.21
N LYS A 260 8.87 5.49 47.34
CA LYS A 260 9.22 4.94 48.67
C LYS A 260 8.57 3.58 48.92
N ARG A 261 7.28 3.47 48.60
CA ARG A 261 6.51 2.23 48.78
C ARG A 261 7.05 1.08 47.93
N ASP A 262 7.41 1.34 46.67
CA ASP A 262 7.89 0.31 45.76
C ASP A 262 9.31 -0.14 46.12
N LEU A 263 10.20 0.79 46.50
CA LEU A 263 11.54 0.48 46.98
C LEU A 263 11.53 -0.34 48.27
N ASN A 264 10.65 0.00 49.24
CA ASN A 264 10.48 -0.80 50.47
C ASN A 264 10.00 -2.23 50.20
N LYS A 265 9.45 -2.50 49.01
CA LYS A 265 9.03 -3.84 48.58
C LYS A 265 10.07 -4.53 47.68
N GLY A 266 11.28 -3.98 47.58
CA GLY A 266 12.33 -4.49 46.70
C GLY A 266 12.00 -4.37 45.20
N LYS A 267 11.07 -3.47 44.82
CA LYS A 267 10.69 -3.24 43.41
C LYS A 267 11.37 -2.01 42.86
N THR A 268 11.48 -1.96 41.53
CA THR A 268 11.94 -0.76 40.83
C THR A 268 10.94 0.39 40.98
N PRO A 269 11.40 1.66 40.96
CA PRO A 269 10.52 2.82 40.95
C PRO A 269 9.54 2.80 39.77
N PRO A 270 8.36 3.42 39.90
CA PRO A 270 7.42 3.51 38.80
C PRO A 270 7.96 4.40 37.65
N SER A 271 7.61 4.03 36.42
CA SER A 271 7.73 4.91 35.25
C SER A 271 6.99 6.23 35.49
N TYR A 272 7.56 7.33 34.99
CA TYR A 272 7.00 8.67 35.17
C TYR A 272 7.04 9.54 33.91
N PHE A 273 6.11 10.49 33.84
CA PHE A 273 6.17 11.65 32.97
C PHE A 273 6.86 12.82 33.68
N LYS A 274 7.50 13.70 32.92
CA LYS A 274 8.18 14.91 33.40
C LYS A 274 7.55 16.14 32.73
N ASN A 275 7.56 17.28 33.43
CA ASN A 275 7.11 18.58 32.90
C ASN A 275 5.68 18.59 32.31
N ILE A 276 4.78 17.74 32.81
CA ILE A 276 3.40 17.65 32.34
C ILE A 276 2.43 17.47 33.52
N SER A 277 1.28 18.14 33.44
CA SER A 277 0.23 18.01 34.45
C SER A 277 -0.66 16.78 34.21
N SER A 278 -1.31 16.29 35.27
CA SER A 278 -2.32 15.22 35.16
C SER A 278 -3.45 15.56 34.19
N LYS A 279 -3.87 16.83 34.12
CA LYS A 279 -4.91 17.29 33.20
C LYS A 279 -4.41 17.34 31.76
N SER A 280 -3.17 17.78 31.54
CA SER A 280 -2.56 17.84 30.22
C SER A 280 -2.43 16.44 29.61
N ILE A 281 -1.90 15.46 30.36
CA ILE A 281 -1.81 14.07 29.87
C ILE A 281 -3.20 13.46 29.65
N HIS A 282 -4.18 13.78 30.50
CA HIS A 282 -5.56 13.33 30.32
C HIS A 282 -6.17 13.82 29.00
N ASN A 283 -6.00 15.10 28.68
CA ASN A 283 -6.48 15.67 27.43
C ASN A 283 -5.81 15.03 26.20
N ILE A 284 -4.50 14.72 26.29
CA ILE A 284 -3.79 13.97 25.25
C ILE A 284 -4.40 12.58 25.10
N ILE A 285 -4.62 11.88 26.21
CA ILE A 285 -5.25 10.56 26.20
C ILE A 285 -6.62 10.62 25.52
N LEU A 286 -7.50 11.54 25.90
CA LEU A 286 -8.84 11.64 25.30
C LEU A 286 -8.78 11.93 23.79
N LYS A 287 -7.78 12.67 23.31
CA LYS A 287 -7.60 12.95 21.89
C LYS A 287 -7.05 11.78 21.09
N GLU A 288 -6.29 10.87 21.69
CA GLU A 288 -5.59 9.79 20.96
C GLU A 288 -6.14 8.39 21.26
N ILE A 289 -6.97 8.25 22.28
CA ILE A 289 -7.55 6.97 22.70
C ILE A 289 -8.43 6.37 21.60
N ASN A 290 -8.31 5.07 21.38
CA ASN A 290 -9.28 4.34 20.59
C ASN A 290 -10.52 4.08 21.44
N MET A 291 -11.57 4.86 21.19
CA MET A 291 -12.83 4.77 21.93
C MET A 291 -13.48 3.38 21.83
N ARG A 292 -13.32 2.66 20.71
CA ARG A 292 -13.86 1.29 20.56
C ARG A 292 -13.21 0.28 21.53
N LYS A 293 -12.06 0.62 22.13
CA LYS A 293 -11.31 -0.22 23.08
C LYS A 293 -11.47 0.19 24.55
N ILE A 294 -12.30 1.18 24.89
CA ILE A 294 -12.41 1.67 26.28
C ILE A 294 -12.88 0.58 27.25
N PHE A 295 -13.60 -0.44 26.77
CA PHE A 295 -14.06 -1.57 27.59
C PHE A 295 -12.98 -2.59 27.91
N ASN A 296 -11.84 -2.55 27.23
CA ASN A 296 -10.68 -3.39 27.55
C ASN A 296 -10.05 -2.94 28.87
N GLN A 297 -9.18 -3.76 29.45
CA GLN A 297 -8.45 -3.38 30.67
C GLN A 297 -7.43 -2.27 30.43
N TYR A 298 -6.82 -2.25 29.25
CA TYR A 298 -5.84 -1.25 28.85
C TYR A 298 -5.77 -1.09 27.33
N GLN A 299 -5.12 0.00 26.90
CA GLN A 299 -4.66 0.19 25.52
C GLN A 299 -3.40 1.05 25.48
N TYR A 300 -2.71 1.03 24.35
CA TYR A 300 -1.53 1.86 24.12
C TYR A 300 -1.83 2.95 23.11
N ILE A 301 -1.31 4.15 23.36
CA ILE A 301 -1.26 5.24 22.39
C ILE A 301 0.20 5.66 22.19
N ASP A 302 0.56 5.98 20.96
CA ASP A 302 1.85 6.56 20.65
C ASP A 302 1.84 8.04 21.01
N ILE A 303 2.94 8.54 21.54
CA ILE A 303 3.09 9.95 21.94
C ILE A 303 4.37 10.52 21.36
N LYS A 304 4.32 11.81 21.02
CA LYS A 304 5.47 12.59 20.58
C LYS A 304 5.64 13.77 21.52
N ASN A 305 6.90 14.14 21.77
CA ASN A 305 7.25 15.35 22.52
C ASN A 305 6.72 15.38 23.97
N ILE A 306 6.66 14.24 24.64
CA ILE A 306 6.38 14.15 26.08
C ILE A 306 7.63 13.60 26.74
N ASP A 307 8.15 14.32 27.73
CA ASP A 307 9.30 13.87 28.51
C ASP A 307 8.87 12.89 29.60
N GLY A 308 9.75 11.93 29.88
CA GLY A 308 9.54 10.93 30.90
C GLY A 308 10.46 9.74 30.75
N ALA A 309 10.37 8.83 31.72
CA ALA A 309 11.16 7.63 31.79
C ALA A 309 10.26 6.41 31.94
N TYR A 310 10.51 5.41 31.09
CA TYR A 310 10.05 4.05 31.31
C TYR A 310 11.14 3.31 32.09
N ILE A 311 10.76 2.68 33.20
CA ILE A 311 11.65 1.87 34.04
C ILE A 311 11.13 0.44 33.99
N ASP A 312 11.95 -0.48 33.50
CA ASP A 312 11.57 -1.89 33.44
C ASP A 312 11.79 -2.62 34.77
N SER A 313 11.51 -3.93 34.79
CA SER A 313 11.69 -4.76 35.98
C SER A 313 13.16 -4.93 36.42
N THR A 314 14.11 -4.67 35.52
CA THR A 314 15.55 -4.72 35.81
C THR A 314 16.08 -3.37 36.29
N GLY A 315 15.28 -2.31 36.19
CA GLY A 315 15.67 -0.94 36.51
C GLY A 315 16.28 -0.19 35.33
N LYS A 316 16.35 -0.82 34.14
CA LYS A 316 16.82 -0.16 32.92
C LYS A 316 15.84 0.95 32.54
N ILE A 317 16.40 2.11 32.22
CA ILE A 317 15.66 3.32 31.88
C ILE A 317 15.64 3.48 30.36
N SER A 318 14.46 3.70 29.80
CA SER A 318 14.26 4.04 28.39
C SER A 318 13.42 5.31 28.25
N LYS A 319 13.68 6.10 27.20
CA LYS A 319 12.85 7.26 26.87
C LYS A 319 11.46 6.78 26.45
N ILE A 320 10.42 7.42 26.97
CA ILE A 320 9.04 7.03 26.66
C ILE A 320 8.69 7.41 25.21
N ASN A 321 7.93 6.53 24.55
CA ASN A 321 7.32 6.80 23.23
C ASN A 321 5.84 6.39 23.18
N GLN A 322 5.33 5.84 24.28
CA GLN A 322 3.95 5.38 24.41
C GLN A 322 3.35 5.70 25.78
N VAL A 323 2.02 5.66 25.85
CA VAL A 323 1.26 5.66 27.10
C VAL A 323 0.42 4.39 27.16
N ASN A 324 0.57 3.62 28.23
CA ASN A 324 -0.32 2.54 28.61
C ASN A 324 -1.50 3.13 29.39
N ILE A 325 -2.65 3.28 28.72
CA ILE A 325 -3.86 3.79 29.33
C ILE A 325 -4.54 2.65 30.06
N LYS A 326 -4.65 2.77 31.38
CA LYS A 326 -5.41 1.82 32.21
C LYS A 326 -6.87 2.24 32.27
N HIS A 327 -7.76 1.36 31.85
CA HIS A 327 -9.20 1.58 31.91
C HIS A 327 -9.80 0.98 33.18
N GLY A 328 -10.87 1.60 33.66
CA GLY A 328 -11.75 1.01 34.65
C GLY A 328 -13.14 1.61 34.56
N LYS A 329 -14.09 1.02 35.29
CA LYS A 329 -15.48 1.53 35.35
C LYS A 329 -15.57 2.96 35.93
N GLN A 330 -14.55 3.38 36.68
CA GLN A 330 -14.50 4.66 37.41
C GLN A 330 -13.40 5.60 36.90
N GLY A 331 -12.92 5.43 35.66
CA GLY A 331 -11.99 6.37 35.06
C GLY A 331 -10.71 5.74 34.54
N ILE A 332 -9.88 6.59 33.95
CA ILE A 332 -8.63 6.26 33.28
C ILE A 332 -7.43 6.98 33.90
N HIS A 333 -6.24 6.40 33.73
CA HIS A 333 -4.96 7.08 33.92
C HIS A 333 -3.95 6.51 32.93
N GLY A 334 -3.00 7.34 32.51
CA GLY A 334 -1.88 6.95 31.66
C GLY A 334 -0.67 6.56 32.50
N VAL A 335 -0.04 5.45 32.12
CA VAL A 335 1.26 5.01 32.62
C VAL A 335 2.28 5.15 31.49
N PRO A 336 3.44 5.78 31.71
CA PRO A 336 4.46 5.89 30.67
C PRO A 336 4.95 4.52 30.24
N ASN A 337 5.12 4.34 28.93
CA ASN A 337 5.52 3.09 28.33
C ASN A 337 6.60 3.31 27.27
N TYR A 338 7.35 2.24 27.01
CA TYR A 338 8.28 2.15 25.90
C TYR A 338 7.93 0.94 25.06
N ARG A 339 7.82 1.15 23.76
CA ARG A 339 7.84 0.08 22.76
C ARG A 339 9.21 0.12 22.09
N GLY A 340 9.95 -0.98 22.18
CA GLY A 340 11.21 -1.15 21.46
C GLY A 340 11.02 -0.97 19.96
N GLU A 341 12.04 -0.48 19.27
CA GLU A 341 12.08 -0.59 17.82
C GLU A 341 12.11 -2.08 17.47
N ASP A 342 10.99 -2.62 17.00
CA ASP A 342 10.93 -3.97 16.47
C ASP A 342 11.81 -4.00 15.21
N ASN A 343 12.89 -4.79 15.21
CA ASN A 343 13.71 -5.14 14.03
C ASN A 343 12.93 -6.00 13.01
N SER A 344 11.69 -5.65 12.69
CA SER A 344 10.84 -6.35 11.71
C SER A 344 10.87 -5.68 10.32
N GLY A 345 11.95 -4.97 10.03
CA GLY A 345 12.29 -4.46 8.69
C GLY A 345 13.43 -5.21 7.99
N GLN A 346 13.97 -6.27 8.60
CA GLN A 346 14.98 -7.14 8.00
C GLN A 346 14.45 -8.58 7.91
N SER A 347 13.55 -8.80 6.96
CA SER A 347 13.42 -10.09 6.28
C SER A 347 13.20 -9.74 4.82
N GLY A 348 14.19 -10.08 4.01
CA GLY A 348 14.33 -9.70 2.60
C GLY A 348 13.24 -10.22 1.68
#